data_AF-A0A349BRM3-F1
#
_entry.id   AF-A0A349BRM3-F1
#
_cell.length_a   1.000
_cell.length_b   1.000
_cell.length_c   1.000
_cell.angle_alpha   90.00
_cell.angle_beta   90.00
_cell.angle_gamma   90.00
#
_symmetry.space_group_name_H-M   'P 1'
#
loop_
_entity.id
_entity.type
_entity.pdbx_description
1 polymer ?
#
loop_
_entity_poly.entity_id
_entity_poly.type
_entity_poly.pdbx_seq_one_letter_code
_entity_poly.pdbx_strand_id
1 'polypeptide(L)'
;MYQIAQFKTNFLGLKSISFFLLFSCFTKLSAQNDRAFKIYNSKGKCVSFKKMEAFSEQKELILFGEFHDNPITHWLQYELMLSLYGKHQTNLVLGFEMFEQDQQRIIEGYLSGELNEKQFKDSCRLWPNYDTDYKPLLDFAKDKKLACIASNVERKY
;
A
#
# COMPACT_ATOMS: atom_id res chain seq x y z
N MET A 1 -30.85 -61.16 44.12
CA MET A 1 -30.40 -61.40 42.73
C MET A 1 -30.25 -60.03 42.07
N TYR A 2 -29.12 -59.86 41.37
CA TYR A 2 -28.58 -58.67 40.71
C TYR A 2 -27.55 -57.82 41.47
N GLN A 3 -26.40 -57.74 40.80
CA GLN A 3 -25.06 -57.31 41.16
C GLN A 3 -24.65 -56.33 40.05
N ILE A 4 -24.24 -55.10 40.37
CA ILE A 4 -23.61 -54.16 39.44
C ILE A 4 -22.61 -53.33 40.28
N ALA A 5 -21.35 -53.77 40.35
CA ALA A 5 -20.20 -53.44 39.50
C ALA A 5 -19.47 -52.16 39.97
N GLN A 6 -18.21 -52.37 40.37
CA GLN A 6 -17.25 -51.33 40.71
C GLN A 6 -16.79 -50.59 39.44
N PHE A 7 -16.50 -49.29 39.57
CA PHE A 7 -15.54 -48.63 38.70
C PHE A 7 -14.61 -47.75 39.52
N LYS A 8 -13.36 -48.21 39.66
CA LYS A 8 -12.19 -47.37 39.97
C LYS A 8 -11.67 -46.82 38.66
N THR A 9 -11.42 -45.52 38.58
CA THR A 9 -10.44 -44.97 37.64
C THR A 9 -9.53 -44.00 38.40
N ASN A 10 -8.27 -44.39 38.50
CA ASN A 10 -7.23 -43.67 39.21
C ASN A 10 -6.82 -42.40 38.46
N PHE A 11 -6.62 -41.37 39.27
CA PHE A 11 -6.29 -40.00 38.95
C PHE A 11 -4.79 -39.85 38.56
N LEU A 12 -4.37 -40.36 37.40
CA LEU A 12 -2.99 -40.19 36.91
C LEU A 12 -2.97 -39.92 35.40
N GLY A 13 -3.32 -38.69 34.98
CA GLY A 13 -3.22 -38.30 33.57
C GLY A 13 -3.06 -36.80 33.30
N LEU A 14 -3.43 -35.93 34.23
CA LEU A 14 -3.44 -34.48 33.98
C LEU A 14 -2.14 -33.74 34.34
N LYS A 15 -1.24 -34.34 35.13
CA LYS A 15 -0.05 -33.61 35.65
C LYS A 15 1.09 -33.48 34.62
N SER A 16 1.24 -34.40 33.66
CA SER A 16 2.31 -34.31 32.64
C SER A 16 2.00 -33.37 31.48
N ILE A 17 0.72 -33.13 31.17
CA ILE A 17 0.33 -32.24 30.06
C ILE A 17 0.59 -30.77 30.42
N SER A 18 0.49 -30.42 31.70
CA SER A 18 0.71 -29.06 32.18
C SER A 18 2.17 -28.60 32.05
N PHE A 19 3.15 -29.52 32.08
CA PHE A 19 4.56 -29.18 31.94
C PHE A 19 4.98 -28.88 30.49
N PHE A 20 4.32 -29.50 29.50
CA PHE A 20 4.61 -29.26 28.07
C PHE A 20 4.02 -27.92 27.58
N LEU A 21 2.90 -27.47 28.18
CA LEU A 21 2.27 -26.19 27.87
C LEU A 21 3.05 -24.98 28.39
N LEU A 22 3.88 -25.13 29.43
CA LEU A 22 4.68 -24.04 29.98
C LEU A 22 5.98 -23.75 29.20
N PHE A 23 6.45 -24.68 28.36
CA PHE A 23 7.70 -24.48 27.60
C PHE A 23 7.50 -23.76 26.26
N SER A 24 6.25 -23.59 25.81
CA SER A 24 5.94 -22.96 24.52
C SER A 24 5.95 -21.41 24.55
N CYS A 25 6.24 -20.78 25.69
CA CYS A 25 6.03 -19.34 25.89
C CYS A 25 7.25 -18.43 25.66
N PHE A 26 8.40 -18.95 25.22
CA PHE A 26 9.64 -18.14 25.17
C PHE A 26 10.48 -18.23 23.89
N THR A 27 9.92 -18.67 22.76
CA THR A 27 10.56 -18.36 21.47
C THR A 27 10.20 -16.91 21.11
N LYS A 28 11.06 -15.97 21.51
CA LYS A 28 11.06 -14.64 20.88
C LYS A 28 11.40 -14.82 19.41
N LEU A 29 10.37 -14.99 18.58
CA LEU A 29 10.46 -14.95 17.13
C LEU A 29 10.82 -13.50 16.74
N SER A 30 12.10 -13.15 16.81
CA SER A 30 12.60 -11.99 16.05
C SER A 30 12.77 -12.43 14.61
N ALA A 31 11.64 -12.59 13.91
CA ALA A 31 11.64 -12.67 12.47
C ALA A 31 12.28 -11.38 11.93
N GLN A 32 13.26 -11.54 11.05
CA GLN A 32 14.15 -10.49 10.56
C GLN A 32 13.35 -9.27 10.09
N ASN A 33 13.63 -8.12 10.72
CA ASN A 33 13.10 -6.81 10.35
C ASN A 33 13.93 -6.22 9.19
N ASP A 34 14.26 -7.04 8.20
CA ASP A 34 14.91 -6.58 6.99
C ASP A 34 13.82 -6.11 6.05
N ARG A 35 13.56 -4.81 6.08
CA ARG A 35 12.63 -4.18 5.13
C ARG A 35 13.09 -4.47 3.71
N ALA A 36 12.14 -4.71 2.82
CA ALA A 36 12.39 -4.92 1.38
C ALA A 36 13.00 -3.68 0.68
N PHE A 37 13.15 -2.56 1.38
CA PHE A 37 13.72 -1.32 0.89
C PHE A 37 14.56 -0.61 1.96
N LYS A 38 15.47 0.24 1.50
CA LYS A 38 16.22 1.20 2.31
C LYS A 38 16.11 2.58 1.68
N ILE A 39 15.99 3.60 2.50
CA ILE A 39 15.89 4.99 2.03
C ILE A 39 17.12 5.73 2.51
N TYR A 40 17.75 6.46 1.60
CA TYR A 40 18.92 7.27 1.87
C TYR A 40 18.61 8.72 1.56
N ASN A 41 19.12 9.63 2.38
CA ASN A 41 19.05 11.06 2.07
C ASN A 41 20.18 11.47 1.12
N SER A 42 20.22 12.75 0.74
CA SER A 42 21.25 13.31 -0.15
C SER A 42 22.69 13.21 0.36
N LYS A 43 22.89 12.90 1.65
CA LYS A 43 24.22 12.66 2.26
C LYS A 43 24.58 11.17 2.32
N GLY A 44 23.77 10.29 1.70
CA GLY A 44 23.95 8.85 1.76
C GLY A 44 23.63 8.24 3.13
N LYS A 45 22.99 8.97 4.05
CA LYS A 45 22.60 8.45 5.36
C LYS A 45 21.27 7.72 5.24
N CYS A 46 21.23 6.47 5.72
CA CYS A 46 19.99 5.70 5.84
C CYS A 46 19.00 6.42 6.79
N VAL A 47 17.77 6.59 6.33
CA VAL A 47 16.66 7.22 7.06
C VAL A 47 15.43 6.31 7.03
N SER A 48 14.56 6.45 8.02
CA SER A 48 13.28 5.74 8.02
C SER A 48 12.31 6.35 7.01
N PHE A 49 11.37 5.54 6.53
CA PHE A 49 10.25 6.02 5.70
C PHE A 49 9.50 7.18 6.38
N LYS A 50 9.15 7.03 7.66
CA LYS A 50 8.52 8.09 8.46
C LYS A 50 9.29 9.41 8.49
N LYS A 51 10.62 9.37 8.43
CA LYS A 51 11.43 10.59 8.36
C LYS A 51 11.38 11.23 6.97
N MET A 52 11.30 10.41 5.92
CA MET A 52 11.10 10.90 4.55
C MET A 52 9.70 11.50 4.40
N GLU A 53 8.64 10.83 4.86
CA GLU A 53 7.26 11.33 4.88
C GLU A 53 7.17 12.71 5.54
N ALA A 54 7.62 12.83 6.80
CA ALA A 54 7.57 14.08 7.54
C ALA A 54 8.38 15.22 6.89
N PHE A 55 9.42 14.89 6.12
CA PHE A 55 10.18 15.87 5.34
C PHE A 55 9.41 16.30 4.08
N SER A 56 8.85 15.33 3.35
CA SER A 56 8.07 15.53 2.12
C SER A 56 6.80 16.33 2.38
N GLU A 57 6.11 16.07 3.50
CA GLU A 57 4.94 16.81 3.97
C GLU A 57 5.14 18.33 4.08
N GLN A 58 6.39 18.82 4.19
CA GLN A 58 6.71 20.25 4.28
C GLN A 58 7.07 20.88 2.93
N LYS A 59 6.90 20.14 1.82
CA LYS A 59 7.26 20.59 0.47
C LYS A 59 6.01 20.92 -0.34
N GLU A 60 6.13 21.94 -1.18
CA GLU A 60 5.08 22.35 -2.13
C GLU A 60 5.08 21.47 -3.39
N LEU A 61 6.26 21.00 -3.80
CA LEU A 61 6.45 20.10 -4.93
C LEU A 61 7.32 18.91 -4.51
N ILE A 62 6.85 17.72 -4.83
CA ILE A 62 7.54 16.45 -4.58
C ILE A 62 7.62 15.71 -5.91
N LEU A 63 8.83 15.43 -6.36
CA LEU A 63 9.07 14.58 -7.53
C LEU A 63 9.44 13.19 -7.02
N PHE A 64 8.57 12.21 -7.28
CA PHE A 64 8.81 10.82 -6.90
C PHE A 64 9.24 10.03 -8.14
N GLY A 65 10.54 9.77 -8.25
CA GLY A 65 11.07 8.93 -9.33
C GLY A 65 10.82 7.45 -9.04
N GLU A 66 10.51 6.69 -10.10
CA GLU A 66 10.22 5.26 -10.00
C GLU A 66 11.01 4.41 -11.00
N PHE A 67 11.09 3.11 -10.71
CA PHE A 67 11.36 2.10 -11.73
C PHE A 67 10.03 1.40 -12.00
N HIS A 68 9.53 1.51 -13.22
CA HIS A 68 8.11 1.26 -13.54
C HIS A 68 7.62 -0.16 -13.24
N ASP A 69 8.51 -1.16 -13.19
CA ASP A 69 8.14 -2.54 -12.88
C ASP A 69 8.57 -2.96 -11.45
N ASN A 70 8.77 -2.00 -10.54
CA ASN A 70 9.12 -2.27 -9.14
C ASN A 70 7.91 -2.10 -8.20
N PRO A 71 7.30 -3.19 -7.71
CA PRO A 71 6.13 -3.11 -6.84
C PRO A 71 6.41 -2.46 -5.48
N ILE A 72 7.66 -2.52 -4.98
CA ILE A 72 8.03 -1.85 -3.72
C ILE A 72 8.05 -0.34 -3.91
N THR A 73 8.46 0.15 -5.08
CA THR A 73 8.45 1.56 -5.41
C THR A 73 7.02 2.10 -5.50
N HIS A 74 6.13 1.40 -6.22
CA HIS A 74 4.70 1.76 -6.31
C HIS A 74 4.00 1.73 -4.95
N TRP A 75 4.31 0.74 -4.11
CA TRP A 75 3.81 0.70 -2.74
C TRP A 75 4.30 1.91 -1.93
N LEU A 76 5.58 2.28 -2.01
CA LEU A 76 6.11 3.47 -1.33
C LEU A 76 5.46 4.78 -1.81
N GLN A 77 5.14 4.87 -3.10
CA GLN A 77 4.40 6.02 -3.67
C GLN A 77 3.01 6.13 -3.09
N TYR A 78 2.28 5.01 -3.05
CA TYR A 78 0.95 4.96 -2.47
C TYR A 78 0.96 5.33 -0.99
N GLU A 79 1.87 4.76 -0.19
CA GLU A 79 2.01 5.09 1.23
C GLU A 79 2.36 6.57 1.44
N LEU A 80 3.27 7.14 0.64
CA LEU A 80 3.60 8.57 0.74
C LEU A 80 2.40 9.45 0.38
N MET A 81 1.64 9.09 -0.66
CA MET A 81 0.40 9.79 -1.02
C MET A 81 -0.59 9.78 0.14
N LEU A 82 -0.76 8.67 0.86
CA LEU A 82 -1.63 8.59 2.04
C LEU A 82 -1.17 9.55 3.15
N SER A 83 0.14 9.61 3.45
CA SER A 83 0.70 10.57 4.41
C SER A 83 0.47 12.02 3.98
N LEU A 84 0.76 12.35 2.72
CA LEU A 84 0.56 13.69 2.17
C LEU A 84 -0.91 14.10 2.20
N TYR A 85 -1.82 13.19 1.85
CA TYR A 85 -3.26 13.43 1.93
C TYR A 85 -3.69 13.67 3.38
N GLY A 86 -3.18 12.89 4.33
CA GLY A 86 -3.47 13.08 5.75
C GLY A 86 -3.19 14.51 6.24
N LYS A 87 -2.12 15.13 5.72
CA LYS A 87 -1.74 16.50 6.05
C LYS A 87 -2.45 17.57 5.22
N HIS A 88 -2.49 17.40 3.90
CA HIS A 88 -2.91 18.45 2.95
C HIS A 88 -4.35 18.31 2.46
N GLN A 89 -4.97 17.15 2.69
CA GLN A 89 -6.33 16.82 2.27
C GLN A 89 -6.52 17.10 0.77
N THR A 90 -7.63 17.71 0.36
CA THR A 90 -7.96 18.03 -1.04
C THR A 90 -7.07 19.09 -1.67
N ASN A 91 -6.15 19.71 -0.92
CA ASN A 91 -5.13 20.59 -1.51
C ASN A 91 -3.98 19.80 -2.14
N LEU A 92 -3.93 18.47 -1.95
CA LEU A 92 -2.99 17.60 -2.65
C LEU A 92 -3.42 17.40 -4.10
N VAL A 93 -2.49 17.62 -5.02
CA VAL A 93 -2.63 17.36 -6.46
C VAL A 93 -1.64 16.29 -6.86
N LEU A 94 -2.08 15.31 -7.66
CA LEU A 94 -1.25 14.20 -8.12
C LEU A 94 -0.88 14.37 -9.60
N GLY A 95 0.40 14.27 -9.93
CA GLY A 95 0.90 14.26 -11.31
C GLY A 95 1.25 12.85 -11.76
N PHE A 96 0.94 12.53 -13.01
CA PHE A 96 1.08 11.19 -13.57
C PHE A 96 1.83 11.23 -14.91
N GLU A 97 2.99 10.58 -15.01
CA GLU A 97 3.82 10.53 -16.22
C GLU A 97 3.26 9.55 -17.27
N MET A 98 2.61 8.49 -16.83
CA MET A 98 1.99 7.48 -17.67
C MET A 98 0.76 8.01 -18.47
N PHE A 99 0.27 9.21 -18.16
CA PHE A 99 -0.80 9.87 -18.91
C PHE A 99 -0.29 11.10 -19.68
N GLU A 100 -0.74 11.19 -20.92
CA GLU A 100 -0.44 12.29 -21.83
C GLU A 100 -1.51 13.39 -21.75
N GLN A 101 -1.11 14.64 -22.02
CA GLN A 101 -1.96 15.83 -21.84
C GLN A 101 -3.32 15.79 -22.57
N ASP A 102 -3.40 15.15 -23.74
CA ASP A 102 -4.65 14.97 -24.48
C ASP A 102 -5.66 14.07 -23.74
N GLN A 103 -5.18 13.24 -22.80
CA GLN A 103 -5.99 12.34 -21.98
C GLN A 103 -6.58 13.03 -20.73
N GLN A 104 -6.24 14.30 -20.45
CA GLN A 104 -6.65 15.01 -19.24
C GLN A 104 -8.18 14.98 -19.03
N ARG A 105 -8.96 15.23 -20.09
CA ARG A 105 -10.43 15.21 -20.01
C ARG A 105 -10.99 13.82 -19.66
N ILE A 106 -10.34 12.75 -20.13
CA ILE A 106 -10.75 11.37 -19.85
C ILE A 106 -10.50 11.04 -18.37
N ILE A 107 -9.37 11.49 -17.82
CA ILE A 107 -9.05 11.34 -16.39
C ILE A 107 -10.05 12.09 -15.53
N GLU A 108 -10.35 13.35 -15.86
CA GLU A 108 -11.35 14.17 -15.15
C GLU A 108 -12.76 13.54 -15.20
N GLY A 109 -13.15 12.98 -16.35
CA GLY A 109 -14.38 12.21 -16.49
C GLY A 109 -14.43 10.99 -15.56
N TYR A 110 -13.31 10.27 -15.41
CA TYR A 110 -13.23 9.16 -14.47
C TYR A 110 -13.32 9.59 -13.01
N LEU A 111 -12.58 10.63 -12.62
CA LEU A 111 -12.54 11.14 -11.24
C LEU A 111 -13.88 11.75 -10.81
N SER A 112 -14.60 12.40 -11.72
CA SER A 112 -15.93 12.97 -11.45
C SER A 112 -17.07 11.93 -11.44
N GLY A 113 -16.80 10.72 -11.95
CA GLY A 113 -17.79 9.65 -12.09
C GLY A 113 -18.61 9.71 -13.38
N GLU A 114 -18.31 10.63 -14.30
CA GLU A 114 -18.87 10.65 -15.66
C GLU A 114 -18.52 9.38 -16.44
N LEU A 115 -17.28 8.89 -16.27
CA LEU A 115 -16.83 7.62 -16.82
C LEU A 115 -16.75 6.56 -15.72
N ASN A 116 -17.39 5.42 -15.97
CA ASN A 116 -17.13 4.21 -15.17
C ASN A 116 -15.77 3.59 -15.55
N GLU A 117 -15.30 2.61 -14.77
CA GLU A 117 -13.98 2.00 -14.98
C GLU A 117 -13.83 1.41 -16.39
N LYS A 118 -14.87 0.74 -16.91
CA LYS A 118 -14.83 0.16 -18.25
C LYS A 118 -14.68 1.25 -19.31
N GLN A 119 -15.49 2.31 -19.24
CA GLN A 119 -15.43 3.43 -20.18
C GLN A 119 -14.07 4.13 -20.12
N PHE A 120 -13.52 4.31 -18.92
CA PHE A 120 -12.19 4.88 -18.74
C PHE A 120 -11.11 4.02 -19.42
N LYS A 121 -11.10 2.71 -19.15
CA LYS A 121 -10.15 1.77 -19.76
C LYS A 121 -10.26 1.70 -21.29
N ASP A 122 -11.48 1.75 -21.82
CA ASP A 122 -11.73 1.73 -23.26
C ASP A 122 -11.30 3.04 -23.96
N SER A 123 -11.28 4.17 -23.22
CA SER A 123 -11.01 5.50 -23.79
C SER A 123 -9.58 6.00 -23.55
N CYS A 124 -8.91 5.50 -22.51
CA CYS A 124 -7.61 5.98 -22.06
C CYS A 124 -6.50 5.07 -22.60
N ARG A 125 -5.41 5.64 -23.12
CA ARG A 125 -4.18 4.90 -23.40
C ARG A 125 -3.50 4.58 -22.07
N LEU A 126 -3.58 3.32 -21.64
CA LEU A 126 -3.04 2.84 -20.38
C LEU A 126 -1.74 2.06 -20.59
N TRP A 127 -0.83 2.17 -19.63
CA TRP A 127 0.34 1.31 -19.59
C TRP A 127 -0.05 -0.12 -19.16
N PRO A 128 0.72 -1.15 -19.54
CA PRO A 128 0.36 -2.55 -19.26
C PRO A 128 0.19 -2.88 -17.76
N ASN A 129 0.89 -2.17 -16.89
CA ASN A 129 0.88 -2.32 -15.43
C ASN A 129 -0.16 -1.43 -14.72
N TYR A 130 -1.05 -0.75 -15.46
CA TYR A 130 -2.02 0.18 -14.88
C TYR A 130 -2.83 -0.41 -13.73
N ASP A 131 -3.35 -1.62 -13.91
CA ASP A 131 -4.29 -2.22 -12.96
C ASP A 131 -3.67 -2.46 -11.58
N THR A 132 -2.38 -2.73 -11.51
CA THR A 132 -1.67 -3.01 -10.25
C THR A 132 -1.01 -1.77 -9.68
N ASP A 133 -0.40 -0.96 -10.54
CA ASP A 133 0.59 0.03 -10.09
C ASP A 133 -0.02 1.44 -9.99
N TYR A 134 -0.99 1.75 -10.86
CA TYR A 134 -1.48 3.13 -11.04
C TYR A 134 -2.96 3.31 -10.71
N LYS A 135 -3.78 2.28 -10.93
CA LYS A 135 -5.20 2.28 -10.57
C LYS A 135 -5.42 2.58 -9.08
N PRO A 136 -4.64 2.03 -8.11
CA PRO A 136 -4.87 2.34 -6.69
C PRO A 136 -4.74 3.84 -6.36
N LEU A 137 -3.80 4.54 -7.01
CA LEU A 137 -3.62 5.99 -6.85
C LEU A 137 -4.82 6.75 -7.43
N LEU A 138 -5.29 6.36 -8.62
CA LEU A 138 -6.44 7.00 -9.28
C LEU A 138 -7.75 6.77 -8.54
N ASP A 139 -7.99 5.56 -8.05
CA ASP A 139 -9.19 5.22 -7.28
C ASP A 139 -9.21 5.98 -5.95
N PHE A 140 -8.06 6.06 -5.26
CA PHE A 140 -7.95 6.87 -4.06
C PHE A 140 -8.24 8.34 -4.36
N ALA A 141 -7.67 8.89 -5.45
CA ALA A 141 -7.92 10.26 -5.86
C ALA A 141 -9.39 10.50 -6.17
N LYS A 142 -10.07 9.57 -6.86
CA LYS A 142 -11.51 9.62 -7.13
C LYS A 142 -12.32 9.67 -5.83
N ASP A 143 -12.06 8.76 -4.90
CA ASP A 143 -12.78 8.69 -3.63
C ASP A 143 -12.57 9.93 -2.75
N LYS A 144 -11.36 10.50 -2.79
CA LYS A 144 -10.99 11.68 -2.00
C LYS A 144 -11.15 13.00 -2.74
N LYS A 145 -11.63 12.97 -3.98
CA LYS A 145 -11.82 14.15 -4.85
C LYS A 145 -10.52 14.95 -5.03
N LEU A 146 -9.40 14.25 -5.22
CA LEU A 146 -8.12 14.87 -5.54
C LEU A 146 -8.04 15.19 -7.03
N ALA A 147 -7.36 16.28 -7.36
CA ALA A 147 -7.03 16.58 -8.74
C ALA A 147 -5.87 15.69 -9.21
N CYS A 148 -6.02 15.10 -10.39
CA CYS A 148 -4.96 14.37 -11.09
C CYS A 148 -4.62 15.06 -12.41
N ILE A 149 -3.32 15.21 -12.68
CA ILE A 149 -2.80 15.89 -13.86
C ILE A 149 -2.03 14.90 -14.72
N ALA A 150 -2.42 14.78 -15.99
CA ALA A 150 -1.64 14.13 -17.03
C ALA A 150 -0.42 14.99 -17.35
N SER A 151 0.74 14.54 -16.88
CA SER A 151 1.95 15.37 -16.87
C SER A 151 2.84 15.19 -18.11
N ASN A 152 2.57 14.16 -18.91
CA ASN A 152 3.40 13.85 -20.06
C ASN A 152 2.94 14.58 -21.32
N VAL A 153 3.88 14.84 -22.20
CA VAL A 153 3.61 15.49 -23.48
C VAL A 153 2.90 14.50 -24.41
N GLU A 154 1.90 14.98 -25.15
CA GLU A 154 1.22 14.21 -26.19
C GLU A 154 2.21 13.67 -27.23
N ARG A 155 2.17 12.37 -27.47
CA ARG A 155 2.94 11.74 -28.56
C ARG A 155 2.17 11.93 -29.87
N LYS A 156 2.81 12.57 -30.84
CA LYS A 156 2.20 12.85 -32.16
C LYS A 156 2.40 11.73 -33.20
N TYR A 157 3.13 10.66 -32.86
CA TYR A 157 3.56 9.60 -33.78
C TYR A 157 3.68 8.25 -33.07
#